data_AF-A0A6A2XA19-F1
#
_entry.id   AF-A0A6A2XA19-F1
#
_cell.length_a   1.000
_cell.length_b   1.000
_cell.length_c   1.000
_cell.angle_alpha   90.00
_cell.angle_beta   90.00
_cell.angle_gamma   90.00
#
_symmetry.space_group_name_H-M   'P 1'
#
loop_
_entity.id
_entity.type
_entity.pdbx_description
1 polymer ?
#
loop_
_entity_poly.entity_id
_entity_poly.type
_entity_poly.pdbx_seq_one_letter_code
_entity_poly.pdbx_strand_id
1 'polypeptide(L)'
;MSDVWWGILEAKGPKQYCSAYRSMAELVKECGLKLRAIMSFHQCGGNVADEVFIPIPKWVLDIGESYPDIFYTNQAGNLNKEYLSLGVDHLNIFHGRTAVQVYGDFMKSFKEAMADLIEDGVIIDIEVGLGAAGELRYPSYPQDQGWFFPGIGEFQCYDKYLKVAFKEAATKAGHPEWDVQDNAGEYNDTAEETEFFGPNGIYLTEKGKFFLTWYSNKLLTHGDDILEEANKAFLGYAYRPIARMLSRHDEAILNFTCLETRDTEQPAEAKSGPQELVQQVLSGGWREHIEVAGENALARYDSNAYNQILLNARPNGVTEKENRRCTASHISEHPMIYSKKTISHYSKSSSGKCLPTKSTALTLGSTVKTKANAAIEAEDSSR
;
A
#
# COMPACT_ATOMS: atom_id res chain seq x y z
N MET A 1 -4.03 12.08 9.91
CA MET A 1 -3.33 10.80 9.69
C MET A 1 -1.84 11.08 9.83
N SER A 2 -1.05 10.16 10.37
CA SER A 2 0.41 10.34 10.48
C SER A 2 1.15 9.02 10.37
N ASP A 3 2.26 9.05 9.65
CA ASP A 3 3.27 8.01 9.66
C ASP A 3 3.90 7.83 11.04
N VAL A 4 4.11 6.57 11.41
CA VAL A 4 4.88 6.13 12.56
C VAL A 4 6.11 5.39 12.01
N TRP A 5 7.13 6.18 11.66
CA TRP A 5 8.32 5.70 10.96
C TRP A 5 9.12 4.67 11.74
N TRP A 6 9.33 3.50 11.13
CA TRP A 6 10.17 2.42 11.68
C TRP A 6 11.60 2.89 11.95
N GLY A 7 12.17 3.64 11.00
CA GLY A 7 13.49 4.25 11.10
C GLY A 7 13.69 5.22 12.26
N ILE A 8 12.61 5.73 12.86
CA ILE A 8 12.65 6.57 14.06
C ILE A 8 12.43 5.74 15.31
N LEU A 9 11.37 4.92 15.32
CA LEU A 9 10.96 4.21 16.53
C LEU A 9 11.97 3.15 16.96
N GLU A 10 12.53 2.35 16.03
CA GLU A 10 13.51 1.28 16.32
C GLU A 10 14.93 1.65 15.86
N ALA A 11 15.26 2.95 15.83
CA ALA A 11 16.52 3.46 15.27
C ALA A 11 17.79 2.95 15.99
N LYS A 12 17.70 2.73 17.31
CA LYS A 12 18.87 2.42 18.15
C LYS A 12 19.35 0.97 18.05
N GLY A 13 18.51 0.08 17.53
CA GLY A 13 18.83 -1.33 17.38
C GLY A 13 17.62 -2.24 17.62
N PRO A 14 17.80 -3.56 17.43
CA PRO A 14 16.72 -4.54 17.58
C PRO A 14 15.98 -4.41 18.92
N LYS A 15 14.67 -4.21 18.87
CA LYS A 15 13.74 -4.03 20.00
C LYS A 15 14.04 -2.84 20.91
N GLN A 16 14.81 -1.86 20.45
CA GLN A 16 15.09 -0.63 21.20
C GLN A 16 14.15 0.49 20.74
N TYR A 17 12.91 0.44 21.23
CA TYR A 17 11.86 1.40 20.84
C TYR A 17 11.91 2.70 21.66
N CYS A 18 11.70 3.85 21.00
CA CYS A 18 11.60 5.15 21.67
C CYS A 18 10.15 5.65 21.79
N SER A 19 9.92 6.74 22.52
CA SER A 19 8.58 7.31 22.78
C SER A 19 8.22 8.50 21.88
N ALA A 20 8.92 8.68 20.74
CA ALA A 20 8.87 9.91 19.95
C ALA A 20 7.45 10.35 19.53
N TYR A 21 6.56 9.40 19.24
CA TYR A 21 5.21 9.68 18.75
C TYR A 21 4.19 9.96 19.85
N ARG A 22 4.53 9.73 21.13
CA ARG A 22 3.55 9.83 22.22
C ARG A 22 3.08 11.27 22.42
N SER A 23 4.02 12.22 22.48
CA SER A 23 3.68 13.65 22.64
C SER A 23 2.86 14.19 21.47
N MET A 24 3.08 13.68 20.25
CA MET A 24 2.26 14.04 19.09
C MET A 24 0.82 13.56 19.27
N ALA A 25 0.62 12.31 19.69
CA ALA A 25 -0.71 11.76 19.90
C ALA A 25 -1.45 12.42 21.09
N GLU A 26 -0.72 12.82 22.14
CA GLU A 26 -1.25 13.63 23.25
C GLU A 26 -1.70 15.01 22.76
N LEU A 27 -0.92 15.69 21.92
CA LEU A 27 -1.32 16.96 21.30
C LEU A 27 -2.57 16.82 20.43
N VAL A 28 -2.66 15.75 19.63
CA VAL A 28 -3.86 15.45 18.83
C VAL A 28 -5.10 15.30 19.73
N LYS A 29 -4.96 14.62 20.87
CA LYS A 29 -6.02 14.51 21.90
C LYS A 29 -6.41 15.86 22.47
N GLU A 30 -5.45 16.70 22.84
CA GLU A 30 -5.70 18.06 23.37
C GLU A 30 -6.45 18.95 22.38
N CYS A 31 -6.18 18.79 21.09
CA CYS A 31 -6.91 19.48 20.02
C CYS A 31 -8.31 18.91 19.76
N GLY A 32 -8.73 17.84 20.45
CA GLY A 32 -10.01 17.17 20.23
C GLY A 32 -10.10 16.43 18.88
N LEU A 33 -8.96 16.13 18.27
CA LEU A 33 -8.85 15.43 16.99
C LEU A 33 -8.71 13.91 17.21
N LYS A 34 -8.88 13.15 16.13
CA LYS A 34 -8.63 11.71 16.08
C LYS A 34 -7.39 11.42 15.24
N LEU A 35 -6.67 10.35 15.59
CA LEU A 35 -5.45 9.93 14.92
C LEU A 35 -5.68 8.62 14.15
N ARG A 36 -5.36 8.62 12.87
CA ARG A 36 -5.06 7.40 12.10
C ARG A 36 -3.54 7.26 12.05
N ALA A 37 -3.00 6.16 12.55
CA ALA A 37 -1.56 5.92 12.63
C ALA A 37 -1.12 4.89 11.58
N ILE A 38 -0.09 5.20 10.80
CA ILE A 38 0.44 4.30 9.78
C ILE A 38 1.69 3.61 10.33
N MET A 39 1.74 2.28 10.32
CA MET A 39 2.94 1.50 10.66
C MET A 39 3.89 1.53 9.47
N SER A 40 4.72 2.58 9.41
CA SER A 40 5.51 2.91 8.23
C SER A 40 6.84 2.17 8.24
N PHE A 41 6.82 0.92 7.77
CA PHE A 41 7.99 0.04 7.61
C PHE A 41 8.87 0.35 6.40
N HIS A 42 8.71 1.53 5.81
CA HIS A 42 9.37 1.95 4.58
C HIS A 42 10.11 3.28 4.78
N GLN A 43 10.94 3.64 3.80
CA GLN A 43 11.64 4.92 3.75
C GLN A 43 10.69 6.08 3.42
N CYS A 44 10.84 7.20 4.13
CA CYS A 44 10.30 8.49 3.71
C CYS A 44 11.28 9.19 2.77
N GLY A 45 10.77 9.62 1.62
CA GLY A 45 11.52 10.40 0.63
C GLY A 45 12.60 9.59 -0.10
N GLY A 46 13.59 10.30 -0.64
CA GLY A 46 14.66 9.71 -1.45
C GLY A 46 14.73 10.28 -2.87
N ASN A 47 13.72 11.04 -3.29
CA ASN A 47 13.72 11.78 -4.55
C ASN A 47 14.25 13.20 -4.36
N VAL A 48 14.71 13.81 -5.46
CA VAL A 48 15.35 15.15 -5.47
C VAL A 48 14.45 16.25 -4.89
N ALA A 49 13.12 16.07 -4.91
CA ALA A 49 12.15 17.06 -4.45
C ALA A 49 11.67 16.83 -3.00
N ASP A 50 12.12 15.77 -2.32
CA ASP A 50 11.62 15.43 -1.00
C ASP A 50 12.31 16.27 0.09
N GLU A 51 11.52 16.92 0.94
CA GLU A 51 12.03 17.78 2.03
C GLU A 51 12.51 16.98 3.25
N VAL A 52 12.11 15.71 3.35
CA VAL A 52 12.37 14.83 4.49
C VAL A 52 12.93 13.51 3.99
N PHE A 53 13.98 13.02 4.67
CA PHE A 53 14.56 11.71 4.41
C PHE A 53 14.63 10.91 5.71
N ILE A 54 13.85 9.83 5.79
CA ILE A 54 13.82 8.91 6.93
C ILE A 54 13.97 7.49 6.39
N PRO A 55 15.18 6.90 6.39
CA PRO A 55 15.36 5.53 5.91
C PRO A 55 14.79 4.51 6.90
N ILE A 56 14.69 3.26 6.48
CA ILE A 56 14.50 2.13 7.42
C ILE A 56 15.68 2.08 8.42
N PRO A 57 15.56 1.39 9.58
CA PRO A 57 16.58 1.46 10.62
C PRO A 57 17.98 1.11 10.12
N LYS A 58 18.97 1.87 10.59
CA LYS A 58 20.37 1.67 10.20
C LYS A 58 20.86 0.24 10.44
N TRP A 59 20.46 -0.40 11.53
CA TRP A 59 20.86 -1.78 11.83
C TRP A 59 20.35 -2.79 10.78
N VAL A 60 19.26 -2.48 10.06
CA VAL A 60 18.75 -3.28 8.94
C VAL A 60 19.55 -3.00 7.68
N LEU A 61 19.82 -1.71 7.39
CA LEU A 61 20.67 -1.32 6.27
C LEU A 61 22.06 -1.95 6.37
N ASP A 62 22.63 -2.03 7.57
CA ASP A 62 23.92 -2.65 7.84
C ASP A 62 23.91 -4.17 7.54
N ILE A 63 22.77 -4.87 7.71
CA ILE A 63 22.60 -6.26 7.24
C ILE A 63 22.66 -6.31 5.71
N GLY A 64 22.02 -5.35 5.04
CA GLY A 64 21.97 -5.24 3.58
C GLY A 64 23.34 -5.04 2.92
N GLU A 65 24.32 -4.47 3.64
CA GLU A 65 25.70 -4.36 3.16
C GLU A 65 26.39 -5.73 3.02
N SER A 66 26.01 -6.71 3.84
CA SER A 66 26.50 -8.10 3.74
C SER A 66 25.56 -9.01 2.95
N TYR A 67 24.26 -8.68 2.93
CA TYR A 67 23.20 -9.47 2.32
C TYR A 67 22.31 -8.56 1.45
N PRO A 68 22.79 -8.12 0.26
CA PRO A 68 22.07 -7.15 -0.56
C PRO A 68 20.69 -7.64 -1.04
N ASP A 69 20.49 -8.95 -1.17
CA ASP A 69 19.22 -9.56 -1.56
C ASP A 69 18.09 -9.42 -0.52
N ILE A 70 18.31 -8.76 0.62
CA ILE A 70 17.20 -8.37 1.51
C ILE A 70 16.32 -7.27 0.91
N PHE A 71 16.79 -6.61 -0.15
CA PHE A 71 16.09 -5.55 -0.87
C PHE A 71 15.49 -6.06 -2.16
N TYR A 72 14.45 -5.38 -2.64
CA TYR A 72 13.93 -5.63 -3.97
C TYR A 72 14.98 -5.28 -5.02
N THR A 73 15.05 -6.11 -6.06
CA THR A 73 16.04 -5.97 -7.13
C THR A 73 15.36 -6.04 -8.48
N ASN A 74 15.71 -5.12 -9.37
CA ASN A 74 15.26 -5.11 -10.76
C ASN A 74 16.15 -6.00 -11.65
N GLN A 75 15.84 -6.09 -12.95
CA GLN A 75 16.55 -6.96 -13.88
C GLN A 75 18.05 -6.61 -14.00
N ALA A 76 18.37 -5.31 -13.95
CA ALA A 76 19.73 -4.79 -14.03
C ALA A 76 20.56 -5.03 -12.76
N GLY A 77 19.95 -5.50 -11.67
CA GLY A 77 20.62 -5.70 -10.38
C GLY A 77 20.61 -4.48 -9.46
N ASN A 78 19.84 -3.44 -9.79
CA ASN A 78 19.67 -2.27 -8.95
C ASN A 78 18.84 -2.62 -7.72
N LEU A 79 19.31 -2.21 -6.54
CA LEU A 79 18.67 -2.48 -5.26
C LEU A 79 17.78 -1.30 -4.87
N ASN A 80 16.51 -1.54 -4.54
CA ASN A 80 15.65 -0.55 -3.90
C ASN A 80 15.69 -0.75 -2.37
N LYS A 81 16.31 0.21 -1.65
CA LYS A 81 16.50 0.16 -0.19
C LYS A 81 15.32 0.73 0.61
N GLU A 82 14.22 1.12 -0.04
CA GLU A 82 13.08 1.74 0.65
C GLU A 82 12.30 0.75 1.52
N TYR A 83 12.34 -0.55 1.18
CA TYR A 83 11.59 -1.60 1.87
C TYR A 83 12.30 -2.96 1.73
N LEU A 84 12.05 -3.89 2.66
CA LEU A 84 12.58 -5.25 2.58
C LEU A 84 11.83 -6.07 1.54
N SER A 85 12.53 -6.82 0.68
CA SER A 85 11.88 -7.73 -0.26
C SER A 85 11.02 -8.74 0.49
N LEU A 86 9.79 -8.99 0.03
CA LEU A 86 8.96 -10.07 0.54
C LEU A 86 9.62 -11.47 0.41
N GLY A 87 10.70 -11.58 -0.36
CA GLY A 87 11.55 -12.77 -0.40
C GLY A 87 12.21 -13.11 0.95
N VAL A 88 12.29 -12.15 1.88
CA VAL A 88 12.91 -12.34 3.21
C VAL A 88 11.93 -12.35 4.39
N ASP A 89 10.63 -12.34 4.12
CA ASP A 89 9.56 -12.32 5.13
C ASP A 89 9.75 -13.34 6.25
N HIS A 90 10.17 -14.55 5.87
CA HIS A 90 10.30 -15.72 6.73
C HIS A 90 11.74 -16.15 6.99
N LEU A 91 12.72 -15.34 6.59
CA LEU A 91 14.13 -15.65 6.80
C LEU A 91 14.63 -15.13 8.14
N ASN A 92 15.23 -16.00 8.93
CA ASN A 92 15.75 -15.65 10.25
C ASN A 92 17.13 -14.97 10.17
N ILE A 93 17.16 -13.75 9.63
CA ILE A 93 18.40 -13.00 9.36
C ILE A 93 18.46 -11.63 10.07
N PHE A 94 17.39 -11.22 10.76
CA PHE A 94 17.30 -9.93 11.45
C PHE A 94 17.57 -10.08 12.96
N HIS A 95 18.80 -10.47 13.29
CA HIS A 95 19.24 -10.75 14.67
C HIS A 95 18.39 -11.81 15.40
N GLY A 96 18.13 -12.94 14.74
CA GLY A 96 17.33 -14.02 15.33
C GLY A 96 15.82 -13.87 15.12
N ARG A 97 15.40 -12.92 14.25
CA ARG A 97 14.00 -12.70 13.84
C ARG A 97 13.85 -12.77 12.31
N THR A 98 12.63 -13.04 11.87
CA THR A 98 12.18 -12.81 10.49
C THR A 98 11.66 -11.39 10.28
N ALA A 99 11.51 -10.92 9.04
CA ALA A 99 10.97 -9.57 8.80
C ALA A 99 9.53 -9.43 9.33
N VAL A 100 8.68 -10.44 9.10
CA VAL A 100 7.30 -10.47 9.65
C VAL A 100 7.31 -10.37 11.18
N GLN A 101 8.26 -11.04 11.86
CA GLN A 101 8.40 -10.91 13.32
C GLN A 101 8.88 -9.53 13.76
N VAL A 102 9.77 -8.89 13.00
CA VAL A 102 10.19 -7.50 13.25
C VAL A 102 8.99 -6.57 13.18
N TYR A 103 8.16 -6.67 12.15
CA TYR A 103 6.94 -5.87 12.00
C TYR A 103 5.93 -6.14 13.13
N GLY A 104 5.71 -7.41 13.48
CA GLY A 104 4.83 -7.79 14.58
C GLY A 104 5.31 -7.29 15.94
N ASP A 105 6.61 -7.36 16.23
CA ASP A 105 7.21 -6.82 17.46
C ASP A 105 7.05 -5.29 17.55
N PHE A 106 7.22 -4.60 16.42
CA PHE A 106 7.04 -3.15 16.33
C PHE A 106 5.60 -2.74 16.64
N MET A 107 4.62 -3.39 16.01
CA MET A 107 3.19 -3.12 16.24
C MET A 107 2.79 -3.39 17.70
N LYS A 108 3.30 -4.48 18.29
CA LYS A 108 3.09 -4.78 19.72
C LYS A 108 3.65 -3.67 20.62
N SER A 109 4.87 -3.21 20.35
CA SER A 109 5.48 -2.12 21.12
C SER A 109 4.70 -0.80 20.96
N PHE A 110 4.21 -0.48 19.76
CA PHE A 110 3.39 0.70 19.54
C PHE A 110 2.08 0.62 20.33
N LYS A 111 1.39 -0.53 20.27
CA LYS A 111 0.15 -0.78 21.02
C LYS A 111 0.37 -0.61 22.53
N GLU A 112 1.46 -1.16 23.07
CA GLU A 112 1.77 -1.04 24.50
C GLU A 112 2.05 0.41 24.90
N ALA A 113 2.83 1.13 24.10
CA ALA A 113 3.20 2.52 24.37
C ALA A 113 2.03 3.52 24.23
N MET A 114 1.00 3.18 23.45
CA MET A 114 -0.17 4.03 23.17
C MET A 114 -1.48 3.48 23.74
N ALA A 115 -1.43 2.51 24.64
CA ALA A 115 -2.61 1.76 25.10
C ALA A 115 -3.73 2.69 25.63
N ASP A 116 -3.39 3.68 26.44
CA ASP A 116 -4.33 4.66 26.99
C ASP A 116 -4.98 5.53 25.91
N LEU A 117 -4.23 5.91 24.88
CA LEU A 117 -4.73 6.72 23.76
C LEU A 117 -5.61 5.89 22.80
N ILE A 118 -5.36 4.59 22.71
CA ILE A 118 -6.23 3.64 21.98
C ILE A 118 -7.52 3.42 22.77
N GLU A 119 -7.44 3.18 24.09
CA GLU A 119 -8.59 2.97 24.98
C GLU A 119 -9.50 4.21 25.05
N ASP A 120 -8.91 5.41 25.08
CA ASP A 120 -9.62 6.69 25.01
C ASP A 120 -10.23 6.97 23.61
N GLY A 121 -9.99 6.10 22.64
CA GLY A 121 -10.45 6.21 21.26
C GLY A 121 -9.86 7.42 20.54
N VAL A 122 -8.67 7.90 20.92
CA VAL A 122 -7.93 8.94 20.20
C VAL A 122 -7.38 8.36 18.91
N ILE A 123 -6.72 7.20 19.01
CA ILE A 123 -6.26 6.44 17.85
C ILE A 123 -7.43 5.58 17.38
N ILE A 124 -7.90 5.84 16.17
CA ILE A 124 -9.13 5.25 15.63
C ILE A 124 -8.87 4.29 14.47
N ASP A 125 -7.63 4.15 14.01
CA ASP A 125 -7.30 3.34 12.85
C ASP A 125 -5.81 3.09 12.81
N ILE A 126 -5.43 1.86 12.43
CA ILE A 126 -4.05 1.46 12.21
C ILE A 126 -3.92 1.05 10.75
N GLU A 127 -3.22 1.86 9.96
CA GLU A 127 -2.84 1.47 8.60
C GLU A 127 -1.50 0.72 8.67
N VAL A 128 -1.41 -0.43 8.02
CA VAL A 128 -0.19 -1.25 8.06
C VAL A 128 0.55 -1.11 6.74
N GLY A 129 1.78 -0.57 6.78
CA GLY A 129 2.61 -0.44 5.59
C GLY A 129 3.07 -1.79 5.06
N LEU A 130 2.89 -2.07 3.77
CA LEU A 130 3.17 -3.39 3.16
C LEU A 130 4.14 -3.35 1.97
N GLY A 131 4.86 -2.24 1.83
CA GLY A 131 5.78 -2.01 0.73
C GLY A 131 6.32 -0.60 0.71
N ALA A 132 6.99 -0.24 -0.39
CA ALA A 132 7.45 1.12 -0.64
C ALA A 132 6.27 2.11 -0.60
N ALA A 133 6.46 3.28 0.03
CA ALA A 133 5.40 4.24 0.36
C ALA A 133 4.23 3.67 1.21
N GLY A 134 4.41 2.53 1.88
CA GLY A 134 3.40 1.89 2.71
C GLY A 134 2.38 1.04 1.94
N GLU A 135 2.44 1.04 0.61
CA GLU A 135 1.45 0.39 -0.24
C GLU A 135 1.78 -1.09 -0.47
N LEU A 136 0.75 -1.94 -0.54
CA LEU A 136 0.91 -3.34 -0.94
C LEU A 136 1.23 -3.45 -2.43
N ARG A 137 2.51 -3.28 -2.78
CA ARG A 137 3.03 -3.39 -4.14
C ARG A 137 4.54 -3.59 -4.16
N TYR A 138 5.04 -3.89 -5.34
CA TYR A 138 6.47 -3.79 -5.63
C TYR A 138 6.89 -2.34 -5.93
N PRO A 139 8.18 -1.98 -5.76
CA PRO A 139 8.72 -0.68 -6.17
C PRO A 139 8.99 -0.65 -7.68
N SER A 140 7.95 -0.79 -8.51
CA SER A 140 8.09 -0.95 -9.98
C SER A 140 8.28 0.37 -10.74
N TYR A 141 8.06 1.52 -10.10
CA TYR A 141 8.21 2.86 -10.67
C TYR A 141 9.11 3.79 -9.82
N PRO A 142 10.34 3.38 -9.47
CA PRO A 142 11.25 4.15 -8.63
C PRO A 142 11.83 5.35 -9.39
N GLN A 143 11.46 6.57 -8.95
CA GLN A 143 11.93 7.82 -9.58
C GLN A 143 13.44 8.01 -9.41
N ASP A 144 14.02 7.58 -8.29
CA ASP A 144 15.45 7.62 -8.00
C ASP A 144 16.29 6.70 -8.92
N GLN A 145 15.66 5.71 -9.55
CA GLN A 145 16.28 4.85 -10.58
C GLN A 145 15.92 5.27 -12.01
N GLY A 146 15.38 6.48 -12.18
CA GLY A 146 15.17 7.10 -13.49
C GLY A 146 13.83 6.78 -14.15
N TRP A 147 12.88 6.15 -13.45
CA TRP A 147 11.51 6.03 -13.95
C TRP A 147 10.83 7.40 -14.01
N PHE A 148 10.07 7.65 -15.07
CA PHE A 148 9.16 8.77 -15.15
C PHE A 148 7.82 8.36 -15.78
N PHE A 149 6.75 9.04 -15.37
CA PHE A 149 5.43 8.80 -15.91
C PHE A 149 5.36 9.18 -17.42
N PRO A 150 4.75 8.36 -18.30
CA PRO A 150 3.94 7.17 -18.03
C PRO A 150 4.64 5.83 -18.35
N GLY A 151 5.93 5.67 -18.06
CA GLY A 151 6.68 4.43 -18.29
C GLY A 151 6.04 3.20 -17.64
N ILE A 152 6.16 2.03 -18.27
CA ILE A 152 5.53 0.78 -17.82
C ILE A 152 6.05 0.25 -16.48
N GLY A 153 7.23 0.69 -16.05
CA GLY A 153 7.91 0.17 -14.86
C GLY A 153 8.64 -1.16 -15.11
N GLU A 154 9.24 -1.74 -14.07
CA GLU A 154 9.92 -3.03 -14.16
C GLU A 154 9.48 -4.00 -13.06
N PHE A 155 9.53 -5.30 -13.36
CA PHE A 155 9.39 -6.35 -12.34
C PHE A 155 10.55 -6.29 -11.33
N GLN A 156 10.23 -6.45 -10.05
CA GLN A 156 11.15 -6.30 -8.92
C GLN A 156 11.37 -7.63 -8.18
N CYS A 157 11.53 -8.74 -8.91
CA CYS A 157 11.66 -10.10 -8.35
C CYS A 157 13.03 -10.74 -8.59
N TYR A 158 14.08 -9.93 -8.76
CA TYR A 158 15.41 -10.43 -9.13
C TYR A 158 16.36 -10.64 -7.97
N ASP A 159 15.93 -10.37 -6.73
CA ASP A 159 16.68 -10.80 -5.55
C ASP A 159 16.78 -12.33 -5.53
N LYS A 160 17.86 -12.87 -4.94
CA LYS A 160 18.11 -14.32 -5.00
C LYS A 160 16.96 -15.14 -4.41
N TYR A 161 16.24 -14.62 -3.42
CA TYR A 161 15.21 -15.36 -2.70
C TYR A 161 13.95 -15.51 -3.57
N LEU A 162 13.52 -14.43 -4.22
CA LEU A 162 12.42 -14.47 -5.17
C LEU A 162 12.73 -15.28 -6.43
N LYS A 163 13.97 -15.20 -6.95
CA LYS A 163 14.40 -16.05 -8.08
C LYS A 163 14.33 -17.54 -7.73
N VAL A 164 14.83 -17.93 -6.56
CA VAL A 164 14.74 -19.32 -6.07
C VAL A 164 13.27 -19.73 -5.88
N ALA A 165 12.47 -18.90 -5.23
CA ALA A 165 11.05 -19.18 -5.00
C ALA A 165 10.24 -19.31 -6.30
N PHE A 166 10.59 -18.54 -7.35
CA PHE A 166 9.99 -18.72 -8.67
C PHE A 166 10.41 -20.05 -9.29
N LYS A 167 11.71 -20.38 -9.26
CA LYS A 167 12.23 -21.61 -9.85
C LYS A 167 11.62 -22.87 -9.22
N GLU A 168 11.45 -22.85 -7.90
CA GLU A 168 10.77 -23.92 -7.16
C GLU A 168 9.29 -24.05 -7.58
N ALA A 169 8.58 -22.93 -7.69
CA ALA A 169 7.18 -22.92 -8.12
C ALA A 169 7.03 -23.45 -9.56
N ALA A 170 7.89 -23.00 -10.48
CA ALA A 170 7.88 -23.44 -11.87
C ALA A 170 8.22 -24.94 -12.00
N THR A 171 9.24 -25.41 -11.28
CA THR A 171 9.60 -26.83 -11.22
C THR A 171 8.43 -27.68 -10.72
N LYS A 172 7.74 -27.23 -9.66
CA LYS A 172 6.55 -27.91 -9.11
C LYS A 172 5.38 -27.93 -10.09
N ALA A 173 5.27 -26.91 -10.95
CA ALA A 173 4.28 -26.84 -12.01
C ALA A 173 4.64 -27.70 -13.25
N GLY A 174 5.77 -28.41 -13.24
CA GLY A 174 6.22 -29.24 -14.35
C GLY A 174 7.07 -28.51 -15.39
N HIS A 175 7.45 -27.26 -15.11
CA HIS A 175 8.21 -26.39 -16.00
C HIS A 175 9.56 -25.96 -15.40
N PRO A 176 10.49 -26.89 -15.13
CA PRO A 176 11.82 -26.57 -14.58
C PRO A 176 12.66 -25.68 -15.50
N GLU A 177 12.31 -25.57 -16.79
CA GLU A 177 12.94 -24.69 -17.77
C GLU A 177 12.53 -23.22 -17.65
N TRP A 178 11.46 -22.90 -16.90
CA TRP A 178 11.07 -21.51 -16.70
C TRP A 178 11.95 -20.80 -15.68
N ASP A 179 12.24 -19.54 -15.97
CA ASP A 179 12.92 -18.58 -15.11
C ASP A 179 12.12 -17.26 -15.12
N VAL A 180 12.47 -16.34 -14.19
CA VAL A 180 11.87 -15.00 -14.12
C VAL A 180 11.97 -14.28 -15.46
N GLN A 181 10.97 -13.46 -15.81
CA GLN A 181 10.85 -12.86 -17.13
C GLN A 181 11.95 -11.85 -17.39
N ASP A 182 12.69 -11.97 -18.48
CA ASP A 182 13.79 -11.09 -18.90
C ASP A 182 13.46 -10.23 -20.13
N ASN A 183 12.23 -10.35 -20.65
CA ASN A 183 11.78 -9.74 -21.91
C ASN A 183 10.69 -8.66 -21.69
N ALA A 184 10.67 -8.07 -20.50
CA ALA A 184 9.62 -7.13 -20.08
C ALA A 184 9.85 -5.67 -20.50
N GLY A 185 11.02 -5.35 -21.06
CA GLY A 185 11.46 -3.98 -21.31
C GLY A 185 12.09 -3.34 -20.07
N GLU A 186 12.36 -2.04 -20.17
CA GLU A 186 12.90 -1.19 -19.10
C GLU A 186 11.83 -0.22 -18.56
N TYR A 187 12.14 0.46 -17.44
CA TYR A 187 11.22 1.34 -16.72
C TYR A 187 10.38 2.28 -17.60
N ASN A 188 10.98 2.87 -18.65
CA ASN A 188 10.40 3.96 -19.43
C ASN A 188 9.89 3.53 -20.82
N ASP A 189 9.90 2.24 -21.12
CA ASP A 189 9.35 1.73 -22.37
C ASP A 189 7.83 1.91 -22.43
N THR A 190 7.27 1.80 -23.63
CA THR A 190 5.83 1.64 -23.81
C THR A 190 5.46 0.17 -23.94
N ALA A 191 4.28 -0.21 -23.43
CA ALA A 191 3.86 -1.61 -23.42
C ALA A 191 3.84 -2.26 -24.82
N GLU A 192 3.52 -1.49 -25.86
CA GLU A 192 3.44 -1.99 -27.25
C GLU A 192 4.80 -2.35 -27.85
N GLU A 193 5.88 -1.81 -27.29
CA GLU A 193 7.25 -1.98 -27.79
C GLU A 193 7.97 -3.18 -27.15
N THR A 194 7.40 -3.79 -26.11
CA THR A 194 8.03 -4.90 -25.38
C THR A 194 7.48 -6.25 -25.83
N GLU A 195 8.34 -7.27 -25.82
CA GLU A 195 7.92 -8.64 -26.14
C GLU A 195 6.94 -9.20 -25.11
N PHE A 196 7.08 -8.79 -23.84
CA PHE A 196 6.20 -9.27 -22.79
C PHE A 196 4.82 -8.63 -22.84
N PHE A 197 4.69 -7.30 -22.98
CA PHE A 197 3.41 -6.58 -22.88
C PHE A 197 2.79 -6.20 -24.22
N GLY A 198 3.53 -6.37 -25.32
CA GLY A 198 3.06 -6.02 -26.66
C GLY A 198 1.87 -6.87 -27.14
N PRO A 199 1.28 -6.54 -28.30
CA PRO A 199 0.16 -7.31 -28.86
C PRO A 199 0.51 -8.79 -29.03
N ASN A 200 -0.30 -9.69 -28.47
CA ASN A 200 -0.02 -11.14 -28.41
C ASN A 200 1.28 -11.50 -27.65
N GLY A 201 1.73 -10.63 -26.75
CA GLY A 201 2.98 -10.78 -26.00
C GLY A 201 2.97 -11.94 -25.00
N ILE A 202 4.12 -12.16 -24.37
CA ILE A 202 4.34 -13.28 -23.45
C ILE A 202 3.30 -13.30 -22.32
N TYR A 203 2.80 -12.15 -21.86
CA TYR A 203 1.79 -12.05 -20.80
C TYR A 203 0.52 -12.88 -21.06
N LEU A 204 0.19 -13.18 -22.32
CA LEU A 204 -0.97 -14.00 -22.70
C LEU A 204 -0.69 -15.51 -22.75
N THR A 205 0.58 -15.88 -22.81
CA THR A 205 1.03 -17.29 -22.86
C THR A 205 0.86 -17.96 -21.50
N GLU A 206 0.94 -19.29 -21.47
CA GLU A 206 0.92 -20.07 -20.23
C GLU A 206 2.03 -19.64 -19.26
N LYS A 207 3.26 -19.51 -19.75
CA LYS A 207 4.42 -19.03 -18.96
C LYS A 207 4.18 -17.64 -18.40
N GLY A 208 3.67 -16.71 -19.21
CA GLY A 208 3.41 -15.33 -18.78
C GLY A 208 2.31 -15.25 -17.71
N LYS A 209 1.19 -15.95 -17.92
CA LYS A 209 0.10 -16.04 -16.94
C LYS A 209 0.55 -16.70 -15.64
N PHE A 210 1.34 -17.77 -15.72
CA PHE A 210 1.93 -18.41 -14.55
C PHE A 210 2.81 -17.44 -13.76
N PHE A 211 3.71 -16.72 -14.45
CA PHE A 211 4.57 -15.72 -13.82
C PHE A 211 3.76 -14.59 -13.15
N LEU A 212 2.80 -14.00 -13.86
CA LEU A 212 1.98 -12.91 -13.32
C LEU A 212 1.16 -13.38 -12.11
N THR A 213 0.59 -14.59 -12.17
CA THR A 213 -0.14 -15.20 -11.06
C THR A 213 0.77 -15.44 -9.86
N TRP A 214 1.98 -15.95 -10.08
CA TRP A 214 2.96 -16.13 -9.01
C TRP A 214 3.37 -14.78 -8.40
N TYR A 215 3.67 -13.78 -9.23
CA TYR A 215 4.14 -12.46 -8.82
C TYR A 215 3.06 -11.71 -8.02
N SER A 216 1.80 -11.74 -8.47
CA SER A 216 0.68 -11.14 -7.73
C SER A 216 0.36 -11.89 -6.45
N ASN A 217 0.38 -13.23 -6.47
CA ASN A 217 0.09 -14.03 -5.28
C ASN A 217 1.14 -13.85 -4.18
N LYS A 218 2.39 -13.55 -4.53
CA LYS A 218 3.42 -13.21 -3.54
C LYS A 218 3.07 -11.97 -2.73
N LEU A 219 2.51 -10.92 -3.36
CA LEU A 219 1.98 -9.77 -2.61
C LEU A 219 0.81 -10.16 -1.71
N LEU A 220 -0.11 -11.01 -2.20
CA LEU A 220 -1.25 -11.44 -1.38
C LEU A 220 -0.79 -12.20 -0.13
N THR A 221 0.17 -13.12 -0.27
CA THR A 221 0.74 -13.84 0.89
C THR A 221 1.49 -12.90 1.83
N HIS A 222 2.26 -11.95 1.29
CA HIS A 222 2.95 -10.93 2.09
C HIS A 222 1.98 -10.11 2.95
N GLY A 223 0.89 -9.62 2.32
CA GLY A 223 -0.16 -8.88 3.01
C GLY A 223 -0.84 -9.72 4.10
N ASP A 224 -1.25 -10.95 3.78
CA ASP A 224 -1.91 -11.88 4.72
C ASP A 224 -1.03 -12.15 5.96
N ASP A 225 0.26 -12.47 5.77
CA ASP A 225 1.19 -12.79 6.85
C ASP A 225 1.40 -11.60 7.81
N ILE A 226 1.52 -10.38 7.28
CA ILE A 226 1.76 -9.18 8.09
C ILE A 226 0.46 -8.72 8.77
N LEU A 227 -0.67 -8.76 8.08
CA LEU A 227 -1.98 -8.45 8.68
C LEU A 227 -2.35 -9.44 9.79
N GLU A 228 -1.96 -10.71 9.66
CA GLU A 228 -2.12 -11.70 10.73
C GLU A 228 -1.32 -11.30 11.98
N GLU A 229 -0.10 -10.78 11.85
CA GLU A 229 0.64 -10.22 12.99
C GLU A 229 0.03 -8.92 13.54
N ALA A 230 -0.52 -8.06 12.68
CA ALA A 230 -1.23 -6.85 13.09
C ALA A 230 -2.48 -7.20 13.91
N ASN A 231 -3.29 -8.16 13.44
CA ASN A 231 -4.44 -8.69 14.17
C ASN A 231 -4.05 -9.24 15.54
N LYS A 232 -2.93 -10.00 15.62
CA LYS A 232 -2.41 -10.49 16.91
C LYS A 232 -2.00 -9.34 17.83
N ALA A 233 -1.42 -8.27 17.31
CA ALA A 233 -0.98 -7.12 18.09
C ALA A 233 -2.14 -6.28 18.64
N PHE A 234 -3.19 -6.06 17.84
CA PHE A 234 -4.25 -5.10 18.15
C PHE A 234 -5.58 -5.72 18.62
N LEU A 235 -5.91 -6.98 18.27
CA LEU A 235 -7.20 -7.62 18.60
C LEU A 235 -7.15 -8.65 19.76
N GLY A 236 -5.99 -8.84 20.39
CA GLY A 236 -5.72 -9.93 21.34
C GLY A 236 -6.50 -9.98 22.68
N TYR A 237 -7.52 -9.16 22.92
CA TYR A 237 -8.27 -9.13 24.19
C TYR A 237 -9.79 -9.40 24.01
N ALA A 238 -10.17 -10.67 24.30
CA ALA A 238 -11.46 -11.16 24.81
C ALA A 238 -12.69 -11.42 23.88
N TYR A 239 -12.56 -12.13 22.74
CA TYR A 239 -13.56 -13.12 22.23
C TYR A 239 -12.90 -14.18 21.32
N ARG A 240 -12.11 -15.08 21.92
CA ARG A 240 -11.04 -15.84 21.22
C ARG A 240 -11.45 -17.07 20.35
N PRO A 241 -12.66 -17.67 20.41
CA PRO A 241 -13.01 -18.77 19.50
C PRO A 241 -14.26 -18.59 18.61
N ILE A 242 -15.10 -17.57 18.81
CA ILE A 242 -16.35 -17.35 18.03
C ILE A 242 -16.16 -16.28 16.93
N ALA A 243 -15.19 -15.39 17.07
CA ALA A 243 -14.68 -14.53 15.99
C ALA A 243 -13.71 -15.26 15.03
N ARG A 244 -13.28 -16.49 15.38
CA ARG A 244 -12.17 -17.25 14.75
C ARG A 244 -12.42 -17.70 13.30
N MET A 245 -13.49 -17.28 12.63
CA MET A 245 -13.95 -17.99 11.43
C MET A 245 -14.77 -17.14 10.44
N LEU A 246 -15.18 -15.91 10.78
CA LEU A 246 -16.35 -15.31 10.12
C LEU A 246 -16.16 -14.24 9.02
N SER A 247 -14.94 -13.78 8.70
CA SER A 247 -14.45 -13.52 7.32
C SER A 247 -13.03 -12.96 7.48
N ARG A 248 -12.03 -13.46 6.74
CA ARG A 248 -10.66 -13.57 7.27
C ARG A 248 -9.97 -12.28 7.76
N HIS A 249 -10.46 -11.10 7.38
CA HIS A 249 -10.22 -9.84 8.10
C HIS A 249 -11.47 -8.93 8.12
N ASP A 250 -12.55 -9.32 8.82
CA ASP A 250 -13.83 -8.58 8.95
C ASP A 250 -13.71 -7.09 9.39
N GLU A 251 -12.55 -6.67 9.87
CA GLU A 251 -12.26 -5.28 10.31
C GLU A 251 -11.20 -4.58 9.45
N ALA A 252 -10.73 -5.22 8.36
CA ALA A 252 -9.81 -4.58 7.44
C ALA A 252 -10.56 -3.61 6.52
N ILE A 253 -10.02 -2.40 6.34
CA ILE A 253 -10.48 -1.39 5.39
C ILE A 253 -9.50 -1.36 4.21
N LEU A 254 -10.02 -1.42 2.98
CA LEU A 254 -9.20 -1.16 1.80
C LEU A 254 -9.06 0.35 1.57
N ASN A 255 -7.88 0.92 1.79
CA ASN A 255 -7.56 2.31 1.47
C ASN A 255 -6.90 2.43 0.10
N PHE A 256 -7.56 3.17 -0.80
CA PHE A 256 -7.17 3.29 -2.19
C PHE A 256 -6.87 4.75 -2.57
N THR A 257 -5.76 4.99 -3.27
CA THR A 257 -5.39 6.34 -3.69
C THR A 257 -6.06 6.75 -5.01
N CYS A 258 -5.74 7.94 -5.52
CA CYS A 258 -6.23 8.50 -6.79
C CYS A 258 -7.71 8.93 -6.81
N LEU A 259 -8.34 9.16 -5.65
CA LEU A 259 -9.75 9.53 -5.57
C LEU A 259 -10.12 10.86 -6.23
N GLU A 260 -9.15 11.72 -6.53
CA GLU A 260 -9.34 13.07 -7.07
C GLU A 260 -9.14 13.18 -8.58
N THR A 261 -8.53 12.17 -9.19
CA THR A 261 -8.00 12.26 -10.55
C THR A 261 -9.07 11.94 -11.61
N ARG A 262 -9.04 12.68 -12.73
CA ARG A 262 -9.96 12.47 -13.87
C ARG A 262 -9.23 12.04 -15.13
N ASP A 263 -9.90 11.28 -15.99
CA ASP A 263 -9.29 10.76 -17.23
C ASP A 263 -8.91 11.90 -18.17
N THR A 264 -9.75 12.96 -18.21
CA THR A 264 -9.51 14.17 -19.01
C THR A 264 -8.29 14.97 -18.57
N GLU A 265 -7.73 14.68 -17.39
CA GLU A 265 -6.52 15.34 -16.87
C GLU A 265 -5.25 14.56 -17.24
N GLN A 266 -5.38 13.39 -17.87
CA GLN A 266 -4.26 12.54 -18.23
C GLN A 266 -3.85 12.70 -19.70
N PRO A 267 -2.55 12.64 -20.01
CA PRO A 267 -2.10 12.62 -21.40
C PRO A 267 -2.61 11.36 -22.11
N ALA A 268 -3.07 11.51 -23.36
CA ALA A 268 -3.72 10.41 -24.10
C ALA A 268 -2.77 9.22 -24.34
N GLU A 269 -1.49 9.51 -24.58
CA GLU A 269 -0.40 8.55 -24.72
C GLU A 269 -0.23 7.67 -23.46
N ALA A 270 -0.56 8.20 -22.28
CA ALA A 270 -0.52 7.45 -21.04
C ALA A 270 -1.65 6.41 -20.94
N LYS A 271 -2.62 6.37 -21.88
CA LYS A 271 -3.87 5.56 -21.87
C LYS A 271 -4.34 5.24 -20.45
N SER A 272 -4.44 6.29 -19.65
CA SER A 272 -4.73 6.24 -18.22
C SER A 272 -6.23 6.37 -18.01
N GLY A 273 -6.80 5.48 -17.20
CA GLY A 273 -8.23 5.47 -16.82
C GLY A 273 -8.39 5.48 -15.30
N PRO A 274 -7.98 6.56 -14.61
CA PRO A 274 -8.09 6.66 -13.15
C PRO A 274 -9.52 6.52 -12.64
N GLN A 275 -10.52 7.01 -13.39
CA GLN A 275 -11.92 6.94 -12.96
C GLN A 275 -12.44 5.50 -12.99
N GLU A 276 -12.16 4.75 -14.05
CA GLU A 276 -12.53 3.35 -14.18
C GLU A 276 -11.82 2.48 -13.13
N LEU A 277 -10.53 2.76 -12.88
CA LEU A 277 -9.75 2.05 -11.88
C LEU A 277 -10.35 2.23 -10.47
N VAL A 278 -10.67 3.48 -10.08
CA VAL A 278 -11.32 3.73 -8.77
C VAL A 278 -12.66 2.99 -8.69
N GLN A 279 -13.46 3.02 -9.75
CA GLN A 279 -14.74 2.29 -9.78
C GLN A 279 -14.55 0.78 -9.61
N GLN A 280 -13.56 0.19 -10.30
CA GLN A 280 -13.25 -1.23 -10.23
C GLN A 280 -12.84 -1.65 -8.82
N VAL A 281 -11.93 -0.90 -8.20
CA VAL A 281 -11.39 -1.21 -6.87
C VAL A 281 -12.46 -1.05 -5.78
N LEU A 282 -13.16 0.09 -5.75
CA LEU A 282 -14.22 0.31 -4.75
C LEU A 282 -15.36 -0.70 -4.91
N SER A 283 -15.74 -1.01 -6.15
CA SER A 283 -16.76 -2.03 -6.42
C SER A 283 -16.29 -3.43 -5.98
N GLY A 284 -15.02 -3.76 -6.19
CA GLY A 284 -14.42 -5.01 -5.72
C GLY A 284 -14.52 -5.13 -4.21
N GLY A 285 -14.04 -4.13 -3.46
CA GLY A 285 -14.12 -4.11 -2.00
C GLY A 285 -15.56 -4.26 -1.49
N TRP A 286 -16.51 -3.51 -2.04
CA TRP A 286 -17.92 -3.60 -1.64
C TRP A 286 -18.61 -4.91 -2.01
N ARG A 287 -18.18 -5.61 -3.07
CA ARG A 287 -18.71 -6.95 -3.42
C ARG A 287 -18.26 -8.00 -2.42
N GLU A 288 -17.05 -7.86 -1.90
CA GLU A 288 -16.48 -8.71 -0.84
C GLU A 288 -16.92 -8.28 0.57
N HIS A 289 -17.86 -7.35 0.69
CA HIS A 289 -18.36 -6.84 1.97
C HIS A 289 -17.31 -6.15 2.85
N ILE A 290 -16.23 -5.63 2.24
CA ILE A 290 -15.15 -4.90 2.91
C ILE A 290 -15.46 -3.39 2.91
N GLU A 291 -15.14 -2.71 4.01
CA GLU A 291 -15.19 -1.24 4.05
C GLU A 291 -14.03 -0.67 3.21
N VAL A 292 -14.30 0.41 2.48
CA VAL A 292 -13.31 1.06 1.63
C VAL A 292 -13.07 2.48 2.11
N ALA A 293 -11.82 2.90 2.09
CA ALA A 293 -11.37 4.27 2.29
C ALA A 293 -10.57 4.71 1.06
N GLY A 294 -10.21 5.98 0.98
CA GLY A 294 -9.29 6.42 -0.04
C GLY A 294 -8.67 7.77 0.19
N GLU A 295 -7.70 8.10 -0.66
CA GLU A 295 -6.90 9.32 -0.58
C GLU A 295 -6.73 9.94 -1.96
N ASN A 296 -6.45 11.24 -2.01
CA ASN A 296 -5.98 11.86 -3.25
C ASN A 296 -4.51 11.49 -3.48
N ALA A 297 -4.14 11.15 -4.71
CA ALA A 297 -2.77 10.77 -5.04
C ALA A 297 -1.82 11.98 -5.16
N LEU A 298 -2.34 13.13 -5.61
CA LEU A 298 -1.59 14.37 -5.77
C LEU A 298 -2.21 15.49 -4.96
N ALA A 299 -1.38 16.40 -4.45
CA ALA A 299 -1.86 17.58 -3.74
C ALA A 299 -2.70 18.47 -4.67
N ARG A 300 -4.01 18.54 -4.40
CA ARG A 300 -4.99 19.28 -5.21
C ARG A 300 -5.85 20.17 -4.31
N TYR A 301 -6.12 21.40 -4.79
CA TYR A 301 -6.84 22.42 -4.02
C TYR A 301 -8.00 23.06 -4.79
N ASP A 302 -8.35 22.49 -5.95
CA ASP A 302 -9.39 22.99 -6.84
C ASP A 302 -10.72 22.23 -6.65
N SER A 303 -11.81 22.87 -7.07
CA SER A 303 -13.16 22.30 -6.96
C SER A 303 -13.37 21.02 -7.76
N ASN A 304 -12.65 20.83 -8.87
CA ASN A 304 -12.84 19.64 -9.69
C ASN A 304 -12.32 18.40 -8.96
N ALA A 305 -11.14 18.49 -8.35
CA ALA A 305 -10.59 17.45 -7.50
C ALA A 305 -11.54 17.11 -6.33
N TYR A 306 -12.02 18.12 -5.59
CA TYR A 306 -12.93 17.87 -4.47
C TYR A 306 -14.27 17.26 -4.91
N ASN A 307 -14.82 17.70 -6.04
CA ASN A 307 -16.05 17.12 -6.59
C ASN A 307 -15.85 15.67 -7.03
N GLN A 308 -14.69 15.33 -7.58
CA GLN A 308 -14.34 13.96 -7.95
C GLN A 308 -14.22 13.06 -6.70
N ILE A 309 -13.57 13.55 -5.63
CA ILE A 309 -13.51 12.83 -4.34
C ILE A 309 -14.92 12.60 -3.80
N LEU A 310 -15.79 13.62 -3.81
CA LEU A 310 -17.17 13.49 -3.34
C LEU A 310 -17.98 12.47 -4.16
N LEU A 311 -17.80 12.45 -5.48
CA LEU A 311 -18.41 11.47 -6.36
C LEU A 311 -17.96 10.05 -6.00
N ASN A 312 -16.66 9.84 -5.78
CA ASN A 312 -16.13 8.54 -5.41
C ASN A 312 -16.52 8.11 -3.98
N ALA A 313 -16.64 9.08 -3.06
CA ALA A 313 -17.11 8.83 -1.69
C ALA A 313 -18.58 8.37 -1.64
N ARG A 314 -19.39 8.83 -2.60
CA ARG A 314 -20.83 8.57 -2.72
C ARG A 314 -21.26 8.39 -4.19
N PRO A 315 -20.96 7.24 -4.81
CA PRO A 315 -21.18 7.05 -6.25
C PRO A 315 -22.64 7.20 -6.69
N ASN A 316 -23.62 6.94 -5.81
CA ASN A 316 -25.05 7.09 -6.12
C ASN A 316 -25.70 8.34 -5.47
N GLY A 317 -24.90 9.29 -4.98
CA GLY A 317 -25.39 10.52 -4.37
C GLY A 317 -25.80 10.38 -2.91
N VAL A 318 -26.81 11.15 -2.47
CA VAL A 318 -27.27 11.15 -1.07
C VAL A 318 -28.62 10.45 -0.99
N THR A 319 -28.65 9.27 -0.38
CA THR A 319 -29.90 8.55 -0.10
C THR A 319 -30.07 8.28 1.40
N GLU A 320 -31.32 8.19 1.88
CA GLU A 320 -31.61 7.96 3.31
C GLU A 320 -31.16 6.56 3.81
N LYS A 321 -30.82 5.63 2.92
CA LYS A 321 -30.57 4.21 3.22
C LYS A 321 -29.27 3.64 2.64
N GLU A 322 -28.28 4.47 2.33
CA GLU A 322 -27.04 3.96 1.74
C GLU A 322 -26.11 3.30 2.77
N ASN A 323 -25.92 1.99 2.57
CA ASN A 323 -24.99 1.13 3.31
C ASN A 323 -23.58 1.09 2.71
N ARG A 324 -23.34 1.69 1.53
CA ARG A 324 -22.02 1.70 0.87
C ARG A 324 -21.44 3.11 0.89
N ARG A 325 -20.37 3.31 1.66
CA ARG A 325 -19.69 4.59 1.83
C ARG A 325 -18.19 4.35 1.72
N CYS A 326 -17.48 5.36 1.20
CA CYS A 326 -16.03 5.42 1.25
C CYS A 326 -15.61 6.60 2.13
N THR A 327 -14.70 6.39 3.08
CA THR A 327 -14.13 7.49 3.87
C THR A 327 -12.89 8.05 3.16
N ALA A 328 -12.74 9.37 3.07
CA ALA A 328 -11.63 9.99 2.35
C ALA A 328 -10.65 10.71 3.30
N SER A 329 -9.35 10.47 3.13
CA SER A 329 -8.25 11.27 3.69
C SER A 329 -7.72 12.26 2.65
N HIS A 330 -7.16 13.39 3.09
CA HIS A 330 -6.54 14.37 2.19
C HIS A 330 -5.03 14.45 2.39
N ILE A 331 -4.28 14.33 1.30
CA ILE A 331 -2.83 14.54 1.23
C ILE A 331 -2.55 15.95 0.66
N SER A 332 -1.73 16.82 1.25
CA SER A 332 -1.02 16.81 2.55
C SER A 332 -1.36 18.09 3.33
N GLU A 333 -1.14 18.12 4.65
CA GLU A 333 -1.25 19.36 5.43
C GLU A 333 -0.19 20.39 4.99
N HIS A 334 -0.55 21.20 3.99
CA HIS A 334 0.30 22.24 3.42
C HIS A 334 -0.26 23.64 3.76
N PRO A 335 0.56 24.69 3.96
CA PRO A 335 0.09 26.04 4.25
C PRO A 335 -1.01 26.57 3.31
N MET A 336 -1.00 26.11 2.05
CA MET A 336 -2.02 26.43 1.04
C MET A 336 -3.43 25.94 1.39
N ILE A 337 -3.57 24.88 2.20
CA ILE A 337 -4.87 24.41 2.71
C ILE A 337 -5.51 25.47 3.58
N TYR A 338 -4.72 26.17 4.39
CA TYR A 338 -5.21 27.21 5.30
C TYR A 338 -5.48 28.56 4.60
N SER A 339 -5.26 28.65 3.28
CA SER A 339 -5.64 29.84 2.54
C SER A 339 -7.17 30.03 2.57
N LYS A 340 -7.64 31.28 2.71
CA LYS A 340 -9.09 31.57 2.77
C LYS A 340 -9.87 30.97 1.59
N LYS A 341 -9.26 30.93 0.40
CA LYS A 341 -9.88 30.38 -0.80
C LYS A 341 -9.98 28.85 -0.71
N THR A 342 -8.91 28.15 -0.31
CA THR A 342 -8.92 26.69 -0.15
C THR A 342 -9.83 26.25 0.98
N ILE A 343 -9.77 26.92 2.15
CA ILE A 343 -10.71 26.69 3.25
C ILE A 343 -12.16 26.86 2.78
N SER A 344 -12.47 27.88 1.97
CA SER A 344 -13.84 28.05 1.47
C SER A 344 -14.29 26.90 0.54
N HIS A 345 -13.39 26.30 -0.24
CA HIS A 345 -13.73 25.15 -1.08
C HIS A 345 -13.87 23.89 -0.23
N TYR A 346 -12.88 23.63 0.65
CA TYR A 346 -12.86 22.50 1.57
C TYR A 346 -14.04 22.51 2.54
N SER A 347 -14.36 23.66 3.14
CA SER A 347 -15.53 23.80 4.03
C SER A 347 -16.83 23.59 3.27
N LYS A 348 -16.97 24.03 2.02
CA LYS A 348 -18.18 23.77 1.22
C LYS A 348 -18.35 22.30 0.84
N SER A 349 -17.25 21.56 0.61
CA SER A 349 -17.30 20.13 0.34
C SER A 349 -17.46 19.27 1.60
N SER A 350 -16.97 19.74 2.76
CA SER A 350 -17.06 19.05 4.06
C SER A 350 -18.27 19.45 4.92
N SER A 351 -18.91 20.59 4.66
CA SER A 351 -20.09 21.07 5.40
C SER A 351 -21.36 20.36 4.96
N GLY A 352 -21.59 19.19 5.54
CA GLY A 352 -22.94 18.66 5.67
C GLY A 352 -23.00 17.15 5.71
N LYS A 353 -22.96 16.55 6.91
CA LYS A 353 -23.46 15.17 7.15
C LYS A 353 -22.89 14.10 6.20
N CYS A 354 -21.71 14.32 5.59
CA CYS A 354 -21.26 13.53 4.45
C CYS A 354 -20.43 12.28 4.83
N LEU A 355 -19.65 12.34 5.91
CA LEU A 355 -18.72 11.26 6.28
C LEU A 355 -18.68 11.09 7.81
N PRO A 356 -19.56 10.26 8.41
CA PRO A 356 -19.38 9.86 9.80
C PRO A 356 -18.35 8.73 9.89
N THR A 357 -17.33 8.91 10.73
CA THR A 357 -16.36 7.88 11.11
C THR A 357 -16.92 7.05 12.27
N LYS A 358 -17.10 5.74 12.10
CA LYS A 358 -17.29 4.81 13.21
C LYS A 358 -16.42 3.58 12.99
N SER A 359 -15.88 3.09 14.11
CA SER A 359 -15.04 1.90 14.30
C SER A 359 -13.53 2.13 14.20
N THR A 360 -12.85 1.49 15.15
CA THR A 360 -11.43 1.16 15.05
C THR A 360 -11.29 0.08 13.99
N ALA A 361 -10.43 0.29 13.00
CA ALA A 361 -10.24 -0.64 11.89
C ALA A 361 -8.75 -0.77 11.54
N LEU A 362 -8.43 -1.78 10.74
CA LEU A 362 -7.09 -2.03 10.20
C LEU A 362 -7.10 -1.64 8.72
N THR A 363 -6.32 -0.66 8.31
CA THR A 363 -6.40 -0.13 6.95
C THR A 363 -5.25 -0.64 6.06
N LEU A 364 -5.58 -1.00 4.81
CA LEU A 364 -4.68 -1.53 3.76
C LEU A 364 -4.46 -0.47 2.69
N GLY A 365 -3.25 0.08 2.57
CA GLY A 365 -2.88 0.95 1.45
C GLY A 365 -2.64 0.13 0.18
N SER A 366 -3.37 0.40 -0.90
CA SER A 366 -3.06 -0.15 -2.23
C SER A 366 -3.12 0.93 -3.30
N THR A 367 -2.11 0.95 -4.17
CA THR A 367 -2.15 1.68 -5.44
C THR A 367 -1.73 0.73 -6.54
N VAL A 368 -2.66 0.43 -7.44
CA VAL A 368 -2.36 -0.24 -8.71
C VAL A 368 -2.45 0.82 -9.79
N LYS A 369 -1.32 1.42 -10.18
CA LYS A 369 -1.24 2.16 -11.46
C LYS A 369 -0.73 1.19 -12.51
N THR A 370 -1.62 0.40 -13.10
CA THR A 370 -1.29 -0.36 -14.31
C THR A 370 -2.36 -0.18 -15.39
N LYS A 371 -1.89 0.14 -16.59
CA LYS A 371 -2.53 -0.28 -17.84
C LYS A 371 -2.45 -1.81 -17.91
N ALA A 372 -3.39 -2.49 -17.28
CA ALA A 372 -3.59 -3.92 -17.49
C ALA A 372 -5.08 -4.26 -17.35
N ASN A 373 -5.94 -3.46 -17.99
CA ASN A 373 -7.39 -3.73 -18.07
C ASN A 373 -7.74 -4.82 -19.08
N ALA A 374 -6.89 -5.84 -19.23
CA ALA A 374 -7.10 -6.89 -20.22
C ALA A 374 -6.56 -8.25 -19.74
N ALA A 375 -7.01 -8.74 -18.57
CA ALA A 375 -6.80 -10.15 -18.20
C ALA A 375 -7.70 -10.72 -17.09
N ILE A 376 -8.87 -10.12 -16.75
CA ILE A 376 -9.83 -10.74 -15.81
C ILE A 376 -11.28 -10.51 -16.29
N GLU A 377 -11.57 -10.91 -17.54
CA GLU A 377 -12.93 -11.12 -18.04
C GLU A 377 -12.92 -12.32 -18.97
N ALA A 378 -12.69 -13.52 -18.44
CA ALA A 378 -12.88 -14.77 -19.18
C ALA A 378 -13.01 -15.98 -18.26
N GLU A 379 -13.91 -15.97 -17.28
CA GLU A 379 -14.31 -17.22 -16.61
C GLU A 379 -15.66 -17.17 -15.86
N ASP A 380 -16.65 -16.42 -16.35
CA ASP A 380 -18.02 -16.50 -15.80
C ASP A 380 -19.12 -16.60 -16.88
N SER A 381 -18.79 -17.25 -18.00
CA SER A 381 -19.77 -17.64 -19.01
C SER A 381 -19.58 -19.08 -19.47
N SER A 382 -19.43 -20.02 -18.53
CA SER A 382 -19.79 -21.43 -18.73
C SER A 382 -19.66 -22.24 -17.45
N ARG A 383 -20.70 -22.28 -16.62
CA ARG A 383 -21.27 -23.51 -16.04
C ARG A 383 -22.55 -23.25 -15.26
#